data_AF-A0A9Q3J758-F1
#
_entry.id   AF-A0A9Q3J758-F1
#
_cell.length_a   1.000
_cell.length_b   1.000
_cell.length_c   1.000
_cell.angle_alpha   90.00
_cell.angle_beta   90.00
_cell.angle_gamma   90.00
#
_symmetry.space_group_name_H-M   'P 1'
#
loop_
_entity.id
_entity.type
_entity.pdbx_description
1 polymer ?
#
loop_
_entity_poly.entity_id
_entity_poly.type
_entity_poly.pdbx_seq_one_letter_code
_entity_poly.pdbx_strand_id
1 'polypeptide(L)'
;MTNDGNQRTKNSETLNSSFRISNIPLPVANVGFLLLQIYIGLSWIVVIYRLVSLGCQLEFLSLPPAFPRYPSFSSTTPTKDYWFTLGSEIIFAIGLLEVIFSIYGLYLIHQIQSRPPPDRQPSIETLKEVMLRALGSGLGPIPTLNESQTDVLAIPPSYHPLKPLPFNDPAAQDFREIHTNWFGKCHWQEIYRDNHLEWICGVLFCKTLEEIKQEDKLKSKENSILNFVEEILKIYENRIGYKIKEGYNLKLKKKIIRPTIDSIKISLKPLTITYSFAYFTDKFLKKFMIFKSNFKFYKNKNLKNPLNYFIKIPKDWYEIPIDQRPKPLFFIH
;
A
#
# COMPACT_ATOMS: atom_id res chain seq x y z
N MET A 1 -34.00 10.42 28.41
CA MET A 1 -33.60 9.87 27.09
C MET A 1 -32.58 10.80 26.46
N THR A 2 -31.32 10.71 26.88
CA THR A 2 -30.21 11.56 26.39
C THR A 2 -28.90 10.85 26.75
N ASN A 3 -28.42 9.93 25.91
CA ASN A 3 -27.04 9.42 26.06
C ASN A 3 -26.40 8.80 24.80
N ASP A 4 -27.00 8.91 23.62
CA ASP A 4 -26.43 8.30 22.39
C ASP A 4 -25.44 9.19 21.63
N GLY A 5 -25.29 10.47 22.00
CA GLY A 5 -24.35 11.38 21.35
C GLY A 5 -22.88 11.15 21.71
N ASN A 6 -22.59 10.50 22.84
CA ASN A 6 -21.23 10.42 23.40
C ASN A 6 -20.48 9.11 23.06
N GLN A 7 -21.17 8.14 22.44
CA GLN A 7 -20.54 6.90 21.97
C GLN A 7 -20.00 7.00 20.54
N ARG A 8 -20.60 7.85 19.68
CA ARG A 8 -20.16 8.02 18.28
C ARG A 8 -18.83 8.77 18.17
N THR A 9 -18.58 9.72 19.05
CA THR A 9 -17.30 10.46 19.16
C THR A 9 -16.17 9.60 19.72
N LYS A 10 -16.47 8.69 20.66
CA LYS A 10 -15.47 7.73 21.16
C LYS A 10 -15.08 6.68 20.12
N ASN A 11 -16.04 6.23 19.29
CA ASN A 11 -15.75 5.25 18.25
C ASN A 11 -14.91 5.84 17.11
N SER A 12 -15.10 7.12 16.75
CA SER A 12 -14.23 7.80 15.77
C SER A 12 -12.82 8.05 16.31
N GLU A 13 -12.66 8.33 17.61
CA GLU A 13 -11.33 8.41 18.25
C GLU A 13 -10.62 7.06 18.31
N THR A 14 -11.34 5.95 18.54
CA THR A 14 -10.73 4.61 18.55
C THR A 14 -10.33 4.11 17.17
N LEU A 15 -11.08 4.43 16.11
CA LEU A 15 -10.69 4.11 14.72
C LEU A 15 -9.50 4.97 14.24
N ASN A 16 -9.43 6.22 14.67
CA ASN A 16 -8.28 7.10 14.42
C ASN A 16 -7.00 6.69 15.18
N SER A 17 -7.12 5.88 16.23
CA SER A 17 -5.96 5.35 16.96
C SER A 17 -5.28 4.15 16.28
N SER A 18 -5.99 3.45 15.38
CA SER A 18 -5.52 2.20 14.77
C SER A 18 -4.64 2.39 13.52
N PHE A 19 -4.49 3.63 13.03
CA PHE A 19 -3.59 4.00 11.93
C PHE A 19 -2.45 4.93 12.36
N ARG A 20 -2.04 4.90 13.65
CA ARG A 20 -0.72 5.38 14.03
C ARG A 20 0.32 4.37 13.55
N ILE A 21 0.70 4.49 12.27
CA ILE A 21 1.97 3.97 11.78
C ILE A 21 3.02 4.47 12.77
N SER A 22 3.68 3.52 13.42
CA SER A 22 4.74 3.73 14.40
C SER A 22 5.57 4.97 14.06
N ASN A 23 5.66 5.92 15.01
CA ASN A 23 6.63 7.01 14.99
C ASN A 23 8.04 6.41 15.14
N ILE A 24 8.52 5.74 14.09
CA ILE A 24 9.93 5.40 13.96
C ILE A 24 10.61 6.72 13.65
N PRO A 25 11.60 7.15 14.44
CA PRO A 25 12.32 8.38 14.14
C PRO A 25 12.88 8.28 12.70
N LEU A 26 12.54 9.26 11.87
CA LEU A 26 12.99 9.40 10.48
C LEU A 26 14.47 8.99 10.25
N PRO A 27 15.44 9.36 11.12
CA PRO A 27 16.83 8.93 10.93
C PRO A 27 17.03 7.41 11.00
N VAL A 28 16.31 6.69 11.86
CA VAL A 28 16.45 5.22 12.01
C VAL A 28 15.88 4.49 10.81
N ALA A 29 14.76 4.95 10.26
CA ALA A 29 14.19 4.39 9.04
C ALA A 29 15.11 4.57 7.83
N ASN A 30 15.78 5.73 7.74
CA ASN A 30 16.73 6.01 6.66
C ASN A 30 18.00 5.15 6.75
N VAL A 31 18.53 4.92 7.97
CA VAL A 31 19.69 4.03 8.15
C VAL A 31 19.34 2.59 7.81
N GLY A 32 18.18 2.09 8.25
CA GLY A 32 17.71 0.75 7.89
C GLY A 32 17.57 0.57 6.38
N PHE A 33 17.01 1.56 5.69
CA PHE A 33 16.89 1.56 4.23
C PHE A 33 18.26 1.52 3.53
N LEU A 34 19.22 2.33 3.99
CA LEU A 34 20.58 2.35 3.44
C LEU A 34 21.27 0.99 3.59
N LEU A 35 21.15 0.35 4.75
CA LEU A 35 21.73 -0.97 5.00
C LEU A 35 21.16 -2.05 4.07
N LEU A 36 19.85 -2.01 3.80
CA LEU A 36 19.21 -2.94 2.87
C LEU A 36 19.71 -2.73 1.43
N GLN A 37 19.90 -1.47 1.01
CA GLN A 37 20.45 -1.16 -0.31
C GLN A 37 21.90 -1.63 -0.45
N ILE A 38 22.72 -1.40 0.58
CA ILE A 38 24.11 -1.89 0.62
C ILE A 38 24.13 -3.42 0.52
N TYR A 39 23.25 -4.11 1.25
CA TYR A 39 23.17 -5.56 1.20
C TYR A 39 22.85 -6.08 -0.20
N ILE A 40 21.82 -5.52 -0.87
CA ILE A 40 21.49 -5.89 -2.26
C ILE A 40 22.70 -5.67 -3.17
N GLY A 41 23.37 -4.52 -3.05
CA GLY A 41 24.59 -4.23 -3.82
C GLY A 41 25.71 -5.24 -3.60
N LEU A 42 25.94 -5.65 -2.35
CA LEU A 42 26.92 -6.70 -2.02
C LEU A 42 26.54 -8.05 -2.60
N SER A 43 25.26 -8.43 -2.57
CA SER A 43 24.78 -9.68 -3.21
C SER A 43 25.08 -9.69 -4.71
N TRP A 44 24.85 -8.57 -5.41
CA TRP A 44 25.22 -8.43 -6.82
C TRP A 44 26.72 -8.60 -7.06
N ILE A 45 27.56 -7.96 -6.24
CA ILE A 45 29.02 -8.07 -6.36
C ILE A 45 29.48 -9.51 -6.18
N VAL A 46 28.98 -10.21 -5.15
CA VAL A 46 29.32 -11.62 -4.89
C VAL A 46 28.92 -12.52 -6.06
N VAL A 47 27.71 -12.35 -6.58
CA VAL A 47 27.19 -13.17 -7.69
C VAL A 47 27.99 -12.90 -8.98
N ILE A 48 28.23 -11.64 -9.33
CA ILE A 48 29.02 -11.29 -10.52
C ILE A 48 30.45 -11.83 -10.40
N TYR A 49 31.09 -11.61 -9.25
CA TYR A 49 32.45 -12.12 -9.01
C TYR A 49 32.53 -13.63 -9.17
N ARG A 50 31.56 -14.37 -8.61
CA ARG A 50 31.51 -15.84 -8.71
C ARG A 50 31.24 -16.31 -10.13
N LEU A 51 30.30 -15.68 -10.85
CA LEU A 51 30.01 -15.99 -12.25
C LEU A 51 31.20 -15.73 -13.17
N VAL A 52 31.91 -14.61 -12.99
CA VAL A 52 33.13 -14.29 -13.74
C VAL A 52 34.22 -15.31 -13.42
N SER A 53 34.43 -15.63 -12.13
CA SER A 53 35.43 -16.62 -11.72
C SER A 53 35.15 -18.02 -12.31
N LEU A 54 33.89 -18.47 -12.31
CA LEU A 54 33.47 -19.73 -12.92
C LEU A 54 33.58 -19.69 -14.46
N GLY A 55 33.18 -18.59 -15.09
CA GLY A 55 33.31 -18.41 -16.55
C GLY A 55 34.76 -18.39 -17.03
N CYS A 56 35.68 -17.85 -16.21
CA CYS A 56 37.12 -17.88 -16.47
C CYS A 56 37.71 -19.29 -16.29
N GLN A 57 37.15 -20.12 -15.40
CA GLN A 57 37.53 -21.52 -15.28
C GLN A 57 37.05 -22.37 -16.46
N LEU A 58 35.98 -21.94 -17.14
CA LEU A 58 35.41 -22.58 -18.34
C LEU A 58 36.06 -22.07 -19.64
N GLU A 59 37.24 -21.43 -19.58
CA GLU A 59 38.08 -21.03 -20.71
C GLU A 59 37.52 -19.98 -21.69
N PHE A 60 36.45 -19.25 -21.36
CA PHE A 60 35.87 -18.25 -22.29
C PHE A 60 36.58 -16.89 -22.31
N LEU A 61 37.36 -16.53 -21.28
CA LEU A 61 38.05 -15.22 -21.17
C LEU A 61 39.44 -15.39 -20.53
N SER A 62 40.50 -15.06 -21.27
CA SER A 62 41.89 -15.05 -20.77
C SER A 62 42.15 -13.82 -19.88
N LEU A 63 41.93 -13.96 -18.56
CA LEU A 63 42.23 -12.90 -17.60
C LEU A 63 43.67 -12.95 -17.04
N PRO A 64 44.17 -11.83 -16.46
CA PRO A 64 45.50 -11.76 -15.86
C PRO A 64 45.73 -12.78 -14.75
N PRO A 65 46.98 -13.26 -14.55
CA PRO A 65 47.33 -14.31 -13.57
C PRO A 65 47.11 -13.92 -12.10
N ALA A 66 46.73 -12.67 -11.81
CA ALA A 66 46.46 -12.17 -10.46
C ALA A 66 45.08 -12.57 -9.90
N PHE A 67 44.20 -13.21 -10.70
CA PHE A 67 42.88 -13.61 -10.23
C PHE A 67 42.93 -14.91 -9.39
N PRO A 68 42.28 -14.96 -8.21
CA PRO A 68 42.24 -16.18 -7.40
C PRO A 68 41.55 -17.31 -8.16
N ARG A 69 42.27 -18.42 -8.39
CA ARG A 69 41.67 -19.66 -8.90
C ARG A 69 40.96 -20.36 -7.76
N TYR A 70 39.65 -20.54 -7.88
CA TYR A 70 38.93 -21.35 -6.90
C TYR A 70 39.29 -22.83 -7.06
N PRO A 71 39.49 -23.57 -5.96
CA PRO A 71 39.72 -25.00 -6.02
C PRO A 71 38.52 -25.69 -6.65
N SER A 72 38.77 -26.61 -7.59
CA SER A 72 37.75 -27.48 -8.15
C SER A 72 37.16 -28.37 -7.06
N PHE A 73 35.86 -28.68 -7.17
CA PHE A 73 35.09 -29.54 -6.25
C PHE A 73 35.71 -30.92 -5.97
N SER A 74 36.72 -31.32 -6.74
CA SER A 74 37.40 -32.61 -6.66
C SER A 74 38.62 -32.66 -5.72
N SER A 75 39.03 -31.55 -5.09
CA SER A 75 40.22 -31.55 -4.23
C SER A 75 39.89 -31.77 -2.75
N THR A 76 40.18 -32.97 -2.27
CA THR A 76 40.19 -33.35 -0.84
C THR A 76 41.15 -32.44 -0.06
N THR A 77 40.60 -31.40 0.55
CA THR A 77 41.33 -30.41 1.37
C THR A 77 40.91 -30.51 2.84
N PRO A 78 41.78 -30.13 3.78
CA PRO A 78 41.59 -30.33 5.21
C PRO A 78 40.31 -29.68 5.74
N THR A 79 39.77 -30.20 6.83
CA THR A 79 38.43 -29.88 7.38
C THR A 79 38.13 -28.40 7.58
N LYS A 80 39.13 -27.53 7.75
CA LYS A 80 38.94 -26.07 7.84
C LYS A 80 38.56 -25.44 6.49
N ASP A 81 39.14 -25.89 5.38
CA ASP A 81 38.88 -25.37 4.04
C ASP A 81 37.48 -25.77 3.54
N TYR A 82 36.96 -26.89 4.04
CA TYR A 82 35.60 -27.35 3.78
C TYR A 82 34.54 -26.39 4.33
N TRP A 83 34.72 -25.86 5.55
CA TRP A 83 33.74 -24.92 6.13
C TRP A 83 33.75 -23.55 5.43
N PHE A 84 34.92 -23.09 4.99
CA PHE A 84 35.02 -21.85 4.20
C PHE A 84 34.43 -22.00 2.80
N THR A 85 34.67 -23.14 2.14
CA THR A 85 34.07 -23.43 0.83
C THR A 85 32.55 -23.58 0.92
N LEU A 86 32.04 -24.36 1.88
CA LEU A 86 30.60 -24.51 2.12
C LEU A 86 29.93 -23.17 2.46
N GLY A 87 30.56 -22.35 3.32
CA GLY A 87 30.06 -21.01 3.63
C GLY A 87 29.99 -20.11 2.40
N SER A 88 31.00 -20.14 1.54
CA SER A 88 31.02 -19.35 0.30
C SER A 88 29.92 -19.76 -0.69
N GLU A 89 29.63 -21.08 -0.80
CA GLU A 89 28.54 -21.59 -1.64
C GLU A 89 27.16 -21.18 -1.12
N ILE A 90 26.96 -21.22 0.20
CA ILE A 90 25.70 -20.77 0.82
C ILE A 90 25.52 -19.26 0.59
N ILE A 91 26.56 -18.45 0.79
CA ILE A 91 26.50 -17.01 0.55
C ILE A 91 26.23 -16.71 -0.93
N PHE A 92 26.83 -17.47 -1.84
CA PHE A 92 26.55 -17.36 -3.28
C PHE A 92 25.09 -17.72 -3.60
N ALA A 93 24.57 -18.83 -3.07
CA ALA A 93 23.18 -19.23 -3.29
C ALA A 93 22.18 -18.20 -2.75
N ILE A 94 22.43 -17.65 -1.56
CA ILE A 94 21.66 -16.54 -0.98
C ILE A 94 21.74 -15.31 -1.88
N GLY A 95 22.95 -14.93 -2.29
CA GLY A 95 23.17 -13.79 -3.18
C GLY A 95 22.47 -13.94 -4.53
N LEU A 96 22.50 -15.13 -5.12
CA LEU A 96 21.84 -15.44 -6.39
C LEU A 96 20.32 -15.30 -6.28
N LEU A 97 19.74 -15.82 -5.20
CA LEU A 97 18.32 -15.70 -4.94
C LEU A 97 17.92 -14.22 -4.78
N GLU A 98 18.73 -13.43 -4.08
CA GLU A 98 18.51 -11.98 -3.93
C GLU A 98 18.63 -11.22 -5.25
N VAL A 99 19.60 -11.56 -6.09
CA VAL A 99 19.76 -10.95 -7.41
C VAL A 99 18.55 -11.24 -8.30
N ILE A 100 18.10 -12.50 -8.37
CA ILE A 100 16.90 -12.89 -9.12
C ILE A 100 15.67 -12.13 -8.60
N PHE A 101 15.50 -12.07 -7.27
CA PHE A 101 14.39 -11.35 -6.67
C PHE A 101 14.46 -9.84 -6.91
N SER A 102 15.66 -9.25 -6.89
CA SER A 102 15.87 -7.83 -7.21
C SER A 102 15.51 -7.54 -8.67
N ILE A 103 15.88 -8.40 -9.61
CA ILE A 103 15.50 -8.27 -11.03
C ILE A 103 13.98 -8.36 -11.17
N TYR A 104 13.36 -9.36 -10.53
CA TYR A 104 11.91 -9.51 -10.55
C TYR A 104 11.19 -8.29 -9.94
N GLY A 105 11.72 -7.74 -8.84
CA GLY A 105 11.20 -6.52 -8.23
C GLY A 105 11.31 -5.32 -9.18
N LEU A 106 12.45 -5.15 -9.86
CA LEU A 106 12.60 -4.11 -10.89
C LEU A 106 11.63 -4.30 -12.06
N TYR A 107 11.41 -5.54 -12.48
CA TYR A 107 10.42 -5.87 -13.49
C TYR A 107 9.00 -5.50 -13.06
N LEU A 108 8.60 -5.83 -11.83
CA LEU A 108 7.30 -5.43 -11.27
C LEU A 108 7.17 -3.91 -11.16
N ILE A 109 8.21 -3.21 -10.70
CA ILE A 109 8.23 -1.75 -10.65
C ILE A 109 7.99 -1.18 -12.05
N HIS A 110 8.69 -1.72 -13.05
CA HIS A 110 8.54 -1.32 -14.43
C HIS A 110 7.13 -1.58 -14.96
N GLN A 111 6.54 -2.75 -14.65
CA GLN A 111 5.17 -3.07 -15.06
C GLN A 111 4.14 -2.15 -14.42
N ILE A 112 4.27 -1.86 -13.13
CA ILE A 112 3.32 -1.00 -12.40
C ILE A 112 3.45 0.46 -12.87
N GLN A 113 4.66 0.92 -13.19
CA GLN A 113 4.90 2.28 -13.70
C GLN A 113 4.60 2.43 -15.19
N SER A 114 4.51 1.33 -15.94
CA SER A 114 4.14 1.36 -17.35
C SER A 114 2.69 1.79 -17.49
N ARG A 115 2.44 2.87 -18.23
CA ARG A 115 1.07 3.31 -18.53
C ARG A 115 0.34 2.18 -19.29
N PRO A 116 -0.94 1.92 -19.00
CA PRO A 116 -1.70 0.93 -19.74
C PRO A 116 -1.70 1.30 -21.23
N PRO A 117 -1.54 0.31 -22.13
CA PRO A 117 -1.55 0.57 -23.55
C PRO A 117 -2.91 1.17 -23.97
N PRO A 118 -2.94 2.02 -25.01
CA PRO A 118 -4.16 2.72 -25.42
C PRO A 118 -5.33 1.76 -25.70
N ASP A 119 -5.03 0.58 -26.23
CA ASP A 119 -5.99 -0.47 -26.59
C ASP A 119 -6.71 -1.12 -25.38
N ARG A 120 -6.20 -0.92 -24.15
CA ARG A 120 -6.80 -1.44 -22.91
C ARG A 120 -7.47 -0.37 -22.06
N GLN A 121 -7.65 0.84 -22.58
CA GLN A 121 -8.35 1.88 -21.84
C GLN A 121 -9.86 1.61 -21.84
N PRO A 122 -10.52 1.63 -20.67
CA PRO A 122 -11.97 1.47 -20.59
C PRO A 122 -12.67 2.61 -21.35
N SER A 123 -13.87 2.33 -21.87
CA SER A 123 -14.66 3.34 -22.57
C SER A 123 -15.00 4.51 -21.64
N ILE A 124 -15.20 5.69 -22.22
CA ILE A 124 -15.53 6.91 -21.45
C ILE A 124 -16.85 6.72 -20.69
N GLU A 125 -17.81 6.00 -21.27
CA GLU A 125 -19.10 5.68 -20.64
C GLU A 125 -18.91 4.78 -19.42
N THR A 126 -18.00 3.80 -19.53
CA THR A 126 -17.68 2.90 -18.41
C THR A 126 -17.02 3.69 -17.28
N LEU A 127 -16.05 4.56 -17.60
CA LEU A 127 -15.41 5.44 -16.63
C LEU A 127 -16.42 6.40 -15.98
N LYS A 128 -17.39 6.90 -16.76
CA LYS A 128 -18.50 7.72 -16.26
C LYS A 128 -19.29 6.96 -15.21
N GLU A 129 -19.80 5.77 -15.54
CA GLU A 129 -20.63 4.98 -14.63
C GLU A 129 -19.87 4.65 -13.34
N VAL A 130 -18.62 4.21 -13.44
CA VAL A 130 -17.77 3.90 -12.28
C VAL A 130 -17.57 5.13 -11.41
N MET A 131 -17.22 6.27 -12.01
CA MET A 131 -16.97 7.51 -11.26
C MET A 131 -18.25 8.02 -10.59
N LEU A 132 -19.36 8.02 -11.32
CA LEU A 132 -20.65 8.41 -10.76
C LEU A 132 -21.01 7.48 -9.59
N ARG A 133 -20.80 6.17 -9.73
CA ARG A 133 -21.09 5.20 -8.65
C ARG A 133 -20.20 5.44 -7.44
N ALA A 134 -18.92 5.74 -7.65
CA ALA A 134 -18.00 6.11 -6.59
C ALA A 134 -18.46 7.38 -5.86
N LEU A 135 -18.90 8.42 -6.59
CA LEU A 135 -19.43 9.65 -6.00
C LEU A 135 -20.75 9.44 -5.25
N GLY A 136 -21.57 8.50 -5.72
CA GLY A 136 -22.82 8.10 -5.08
C GLY A 136 -22.68 7.17 -3.88
N SER A 137 -21.48 6.62 -3.66
CA SER A 137 -21.24 5.71 -2.54
C SER A 137 -21.51 6.41 -1.20
N GLY A 138 -22.26 5.75 -0.33
CA GLY A 138 -22.66 6.29 0.97
C GLY A 138 -23.82 7.30 0.95
N LEU A 139 -24.49 7.51 -0.20
CA LEU A 139 -25.75 8.28 -0.29
C LEU A 139 -27.02 7.44 -0.31
N GLY A 140 -26.90 6.15 -0.61
CA GLY A 140 -28.04 5.24 -0.66
C GLY A 140 -28.56 4.89 0.74
N PRO A 141 -29.82 4.44 0.84
CA PRO A 141 -30.33 3.84 2.06
C PRO A 141 -29.44 2.65 2.45
N ILE A 142 -29.04 2.59 3.73
CA ILE A 142 -28.35 1.43 4.28
C ILE A 142 -29.25 0.23 4.04
N PRO A 143 -28.81 -0.82 3.32
CA PRO A 143 -29.66 -1.98 3.11
C PRO A 143 -30.05 -2.55 4.47
N THR A 144 -31.33 -2.45 4.80
CA THR A 144 -31.92 -3.19 5.92
C THR A 144 -31.75 -4.66 5.59
N LEU A 145 -31.02 -5.38 6.43
CA LEU A 145 -30.81 -6.82 6.37
C LEU A 145 -32.16 -7.54 6.51
N ASN A 146 -32.92 -7.60 5.42
CA ASN A 146 -34.03 -8.53 5.28
C ASN A 146 -33.46 -9.73 4.52
N GLU A 147 -33.38 -10.86 5.21
CA GLU A 147 -32.65 -12.10 4.86
C GLU A 147 -33.16 -12.85 3.59
N SER A 148 -33.86 -12.19 2.67
CA SER A 148 -34.59 -12.89 1.60
C SER A 148 -34.34 -12.36 0.19
N GLN A 149 -33.13 -11.91 -0.14
CA GLN A 149 -32.75 -11.70 -1.54
C GLN A 149 -31.37 -12.31 -1.84
N THR A 150 -31.44 -13.48 -2.45
CA THR A 150 -30.38 -14.31 -3.03
C THR A 150 -29.80 -13.66 -4.29
N ASP A 151 -29.39 -12.40 -4.20
CA ASP A 151 -28.77 -11.68 -5.30
C ASP A 151 -27.67 -10.76 -4.78
N VAL A 152 -26.63 -11.37 -4.22
CA VAL A 152 -25.42 -10.72 -3.65
C VAL A 152 -24.62 -9.95 -4.74
N LEU A 153 -25.08 -9.99 -5.99
CA LEU A 153 -24.50 -9.29 -7.14
C LEU A 153 -25.44 -8.25 -7.77
N ALA A 154 -26.65 -8.06 -7.24
CA ALA A 154 -27.53 -6.98 -7.69
C ALA A 154 -26.92 -5.65 -7.24
N ILE A 155 -26.23 -5.00 -8.16
CA ILE A 155 -25.59 -3.72 -7.91
C ILE A 155 -26.70 -2.71 -7.58
N PRO A 156 -26.72 -2.09 -6.38
CA PRO A 156 -27.77 -1.16 -6.02
C PRO A 156 -27.84 -0.01 -7.04
N PRO A 157 -29.04 0.51 -7.35
CA PRO A 157 -29.20 1.61 -8.28
C PRO A 157 -28.32 2.78 -7.84
N SER A 158 -27.53 3.29 -8.77
CA SER A 158 -26.49 4.25 -8.47
C SER A 158 -27.10 5.60 -8.04
N TYR A 159 -27.05 5.92 -6.75
CA TYR A 159 -27.51 7.20 -6.22
C TYR A 159 -26.49 8.30 -6.52
N HIS A 160 -26.55 8.89 -7.71
CA HIS A 160 -25.67 10.02 -8.05
C HIS A 160 -26.27 11.34 -7.54
N PRO A 161 -25.46 12.22 -6.93
CA PRO A 161 -25.93 13.51 -6.44
C PRO A 161 -26.18 14.46 -7.63
N LEU A 162 -27.38 14.37 -8.22
CA LEU A 162 -27.83 15.28 -9.28
C LEU A 162 -28.11 16.69 -8.76
N LYS A 163 -28.42 16.81 -7.47
CA LYS A 163 -28.63 18.08 -6.76
C LYS A 163 -27.52 18.29 -5.73
N PRO A 164 -27.12 19.54 -5.49
CA PRO A 164 -26.12 19.84 -4.48
C PRO A 164 -26.64 19.50 -3.08
N LEU A 165 -25.83 18.78 -2.33
CA LEU A 165 -26.07 18.54 -0.91
C LEU A 165 -25.91 19.85 -0.13
N PRO A 166 -26.54 19.98 1.04
CA PRO A 166 -26.22 21.08 1.95
C PRO A 166 -24.74 21.05 2.34
N PHE A 167 -24.09 22.22 2.46
CA PHE A 167 -22.69 22.29 2.85
C PHE A 167 -22.41 21.60 4.20
N ASN A 168 -23.35 21.72 5.14
CA ASN A 168 -23.28 21.14 6.49
C ASN A 168 -23.83 19.70 6.58
N ASP A 169 -24.16 19.08 5.45
CA ASP A 169 -24.57 17.68 5.43
C ASP A 169 -23.41 16.78 5.91
N PRO A 170 -23.64 15.83 6.83
CA PRO A 170 -22.59 14.98 7.37
C PRO A 170 -21.92 14.13 6.28
N ALA A 171 -22.67 13.64 5.29
CA ALA A 171 -22.10 12.85 4.20
C ALA A 171 -21.22 13.72 3.28
N ALA A 172 -21.56 15.00 3.11
CA ALA A 172 -20.72 15.95 2.38
C ALA A 172 -19.46 16.33 3.16
N GLN A 173 -19.56 16.52 4.49
CA GLN A 173 -18.41 16.78 5.36
C GLN A 173 -17.42 15.61 5.35
N ASP A 174 -17.90 14.39 5.62
CA ASP A 174 -17.08 13.17 5.62
C ASP A 174 -16.37 12.99 4.28
N PHE A 175 -17.08 13.22 3.17
CA PHE A 175 -16.51 13.11 1.85
C PHE A 175 -15.40 14.15 1.61
N ARG A 176 -15.58 15.41 2.03
CA ARG A 176 -14.52 16.44 1.94
C ARG A 176 -13.29 16.05 2.74
N GLU A 177 -13.48 15.59 3.98
CA GLU A 177 -12.38 15.16 4.86
C GLU A 177 -11.59 14.01 4.26
N ILE A 178 -12.29 12.96 3.82
CA ILE A 178 -11.66 11.80 3.15
C ILE A 178 -10.92 12.25 1.90
N HIS A 179 -11.53 13.16 1.13
CA HIS A 179 -10.95 13.61 -0.14
C HIS A 179 -9.69 14.46 0.04
N THR A 180 -9.57 15.24 1.12
CA THR A 180 -8.33 16.00 1.40
C THR A 180 -7.08 15.12 1.51
N ASN A 181 -7.25 13.82 1.81
CA ASN A 181 -6.13 12.87 1.82
C ASN A 181 -5.43 12.78 0.47
N TRP A 182 -6.16 12.91 -0.64
CA TRP A 182 -5.60 12.93 -2.00
C TRP A 182 -4.78 14.18 -2.30
N PHE A 183 -4.89 15.22 -1.47
CA PHE A 183 -4.20 16.51 -1.61
C PHE A 183 -3.15 16.71 -0.50
N GLY A 184 -2.71 15.61 0.12
CA GLY A 184 -1.71 15.65 1.20
C GLY A 184 -2.26 16.23 2.51
N LYS A 185 -3.54 16.00 2.81
CA LYS A 185 -4.23 16.44 4.03
C LYS A 185 -4.20 17.96 4.23
N CYS A 186 -4.29 18.73 3.14
CA CYS A 186 -4.40 20.19 3.24
C CYS A 186 -5.81 20.61 3.69
N HIS A 187 -5.96 21.88 4.08
CA HIS A 187 -7.28 22.43 4.36
C HIS A 187 -8.13 22.45 3.08
N TRP A 188 -9.41 22.09 3.21
CA TRP A 188 -10.34 22.00 2.08
C TRP A 188 -10.40 23.28 1.23
N GLN A 189 -10.37 24.44 1.88
CA GLN A 189 -10.43 25.75 1.24
C GLN A 189 -9.20 26.10 0.39
N GLU A 190 -8.09 25.36 0.56
CA GLU A 190 -6.87 25.56 -0.23
C GLU A 190 -6.89 24.82 -1.58
N ILE A 191 -7.89 23.94 -1.80
CA ILE A 191 -8.00 23.15 -3.02
C ILE A 191 -8.90 23.90 -4.00
N TYR A 192 -8.34 24.25 -5.16
CA TYR A 192 -9.04 25.00 -6.19
C TYR A 192 -9.52 24.10 -7.32
N ARG A 193 -10.39 24.65 -8.18
CA ARG A 193 -11.02 23.93 -9.28
C ARG A 193 -10.03 23.21 -10.18
N ASP A 194 -8.95 23.87 -10.58
CA ASP A 194 -7.95 23.28 -11.46
C ASP A 194 -7.15 22.16 -10.77
N ASN A 195 -6.97 22.21 -9.45
CA ASN A 195 -6.36 21.12 -8.69
C ASN A 195 -7.25 19.87 -8.71
N HIS A 196 -8.57 20.04 -8.61
CA HIS A 196 -9.52 18.93 -8.76
C HIS A 196 -9.55 18.38 -10.18
N LEU A 197 -9.53 19.24 -11.19
CA LEU A 197 -9.44 18.80 -12.60
C LEU A 197 -8.18 17.98 -12.84
N GLU A 198 -7.02 18.44 -12.38
CA GLU A 198 -5.76 17.69 -12.51
C GLU A 198 -5.85 16.31 -11.85
N TRP A 199 -6.47 16.23 -10.67
CA TRP A 199 -6.69 14.95 -9.98
C TRP A 199 -7.65 14.03 -10.74
N ILE A 200 -8.81 14.52 -11.20
CA ILE A 200 -9.78 13.72 -11.96
C ILE A 200 -9.15 13.18 -13.25
N CYS A 201 -8.43 14.03 -13.98
CA CYS A 201 -7.69 13.63 -15.17
C CYS A 201 -6.68 12.50 -14.88
N GLY A 202 -5.95 12.63 -13.76
CA GLY A 202 -5.00 11.61 -13.34
C GLY A 202 -5.66 10.28 -12.96
N VAL A 203 -6.78 10.32 -12.24
CA VAL A 203 -7.49 9.12 -11.78
C VAL A 203 -8.21 8.40 -12.93
N LEU A 204 -8.88 9.14 -13.83
CA LEU A 204 -9.69 8.53 -14.89
C LEU A 204 -8.88 8.16 -16.13
N PHE A 205 -7.94 9.02 -16.53
CA PHE A 205 -7.25 8.90 -17.82
C PHE A 205 -5.76 8.60 -17.68
N CYS A 206 -5.21 8.59 -16.47
CA CYS A 206 -3.76 8.46 -16.25
C CYS A 206 -2.94 9.54 -16.98
N LYS A 207 -3.54 10.72 -17.21
CA LYS A 207 -2.96 11.85 -17.94
C LYS A 207 -3.00 13.12 -17.11
N THR A 208 -2.05 14.00 -17.40
CA THR A 208 -2.03 15.36 -16.88
C THR A 208 -3.11 16.21 -17.55
N LEU A 209 -3.54 17.28 -16.87
CA LEU A 209 -4.50 18.23 -17.43
C LEU A 209 -3.96 18.91 -18.71
N GLU A 210 -2.65 19.10 -18.80
CA GLU A 210 -1.98 19.68 -19.98
C GLU A 210 -2.02 18.74 -21.19
N GLU A 211 -1.73 17.46 -21.01
CA GLU A 211 -1.84 16.44 -22.07
C GLU A 211 -3.26 16.37 -22.63
N ILE A 212 -4.28 16.34 -21.76
CA ILE A 212 -5.69 16.32 -22.19
C ILE A 212 -6.07 17.60 -22.95
N LYS A 213 -5.61 18.78 -22.48
CA LYS A 213 -5.83 20.05 -23.19
C LYS A 213 -5.20 20.05 -24.58
N GLN A 214 -4.07 19.37 -24.78
CA GLN A 214 -3.44 19.25 -26.09
C GLN A 214 -4.19 18.28 -27.01
N GLU A 215 -4.65 17.14 -26.48
CA GLU A 215 -5.44 16.17 -27.24
C GLU A 215 -6.77 16.75 -27.71
N ASP A 216 -7.43 17.53 -26.86
CA ASP A 216 -8.72 18.15 -27.19
C ASP A 216 -8.59 19.27 -28.24
N LYS A 217 -7.43 19.92 -28.38
CA LYS A 217 -7.19 20.87 -29.49
C LYS A 217 -7.23 20.19 -30.86
N LEU A 218 -6.93 18.90 -30.91
CA LEU A 218 -6.89 18.12 -32.15
C LEU A 218 -8.22 17.40 -32.44
N LYS A 219 -9.13 17.35 -31.47
CA LYS A 219 -10.41 16.63 -31.57
C LYS A 219 -11.59 17.59 -31.80
N SER A 220 -12.66 17.08 -32.39
CA SER A 220 -13.94 17.79 -32.46
C SER A 220 -14.49 18.06 -31.05
N LYS A 221 -15.17 19.21 -30.88
CA LYS A 221 -15.73 19.68 -29.60
C LYS A 221 -16.70 18.69 -28.95
N GLU A 222 -17.37 17.87 -29.76
CA GLU A 222 -18.32 16.84 -29.31
C GLU A 222 -17.63 15.66 -28.59
N ASN A 223 -16.37 15.38 -28.93
CA ASN A 223 -15.55 14.31 -28.34
C ASN A 223 -14.46 14.84 -27.39
N SER A 224 -14.67 16.03 -26.82
CA SER A 224 -13.74 16.67 -25.89
C SER A 224 -13.74 15.95 -24.54
N ILE A 225 -12.59 15.45 -24.14
CA ILE A 225 -12.38 14.81 -22.83
C ILE A 225 -12.53 15.84 -21.71
N LEU A 226 -12.16 17.10 -21.94
CA LEU A 226 -12.35 18.19 -20.98
C LEU A 226 -13.82 18.39 -20.65
N ASN A 227 -14.71 18.44 -21.63
CA ASN A 227 -16.16 18.61 -21.38
C ASN A 227 -16.68 17.48 -20.47
N PHE A 228 -16.21 16.26 -20.67
CA PHE A 228 -16.54 15.12 -19.83
C PHE A 228 -16.02 15.29 -18.38
N VAL A 229 -14.74 15.65 -18.22
CA VAL A 229 -14.15 15.89 -16.89
C VAL A 229 -14.88 17.03 -16.16
N GLU A 230 -15.31 18.08 -16.87
CA GLU A 230 -16.09 19.17 -16.30
C GLU A 230 -17.50 18.74 -15.87
N GLU A 231 -18.15 17.82 -16.60
CA GLU A 231 -19.43 17.23 -16.21
C GLU A 231 -19.28 16.45 -14.90
N ILE A 232 -18.25 15.62 -14.79
CA ILE A 232 -17.94 14.88 -13.56
C ILE A 232 -17.65 15.85 -12.41
N LEU A 233 -16.93 16.94 -12.67
CA LEU A 233 -16.65 17.94 -11.64
C LEU A 233 -17.93 18.61 -11.12
N LYS A 234 -18.93 18.87 -11.97
CA LYS A 234 -20.23 19.41 -11.50
C LYS A 234 -20.94 18.44 -10.54
N ILE A 235 -20.92 17.15 -10.86
CA ILE A 235 -21.53 16.12 -10.00
C ILE A 235 -20.72 15.96 -8.70
N TYR A 236 -19.40 16.11 -8.80
CA TYR A 236 -18.52 16.20 -7.65
C TYR A 236 -18.87 17.40 -6.76
N GLU A 237 -19.05 18.60 -7.33
CA GLU A 237 -19.50 19.81 -6.61
C GLU A 237 -20.85 19.59 -5.90
N ASN A 238 -21.75 18.85 -6.54
CA ASN A 238 -23.01 18.47 -5.92
C ASN A 238 -22.80 17.56 -4.69
N ARG A 239 -21.87 16.59 -4.78
CA ARG A 239 -21.54 15.67 -3.67
C ARG A 239 -20.95 16.39 -2.46
N ILE A 240 -20.10 17.39 -2.69
CA ILE A 240 -19.49 18.17 -1.60
C ILE A 240 -20.40 19.27 -1.07
N GLY A 241 -21.51 19.56 -1.77
CA GLY A 241 -22.43 20.64 -1.39
C GLY A 241 -21.80 22.03 -1.43
N TYR A 242 -20.81 22.23 -2.31
CA TYR A 242 -20.00 23.43 -2.38
C TYR A 242 -19.50 23.66 -3.81
N LYS A 243 -19.60 24.89 -4.31
CA LYS A 243 -18.99 25.27 -5.59
C LYS A 243 -17.53 25.60 -5.36
N ILE A 244 -16.64 24.88 -6.03
CA ILE A 244 -15.20 25.00 -5.79
C ILE A 244 -14.71 26.36 -6.31
N LYS A 245 -13.76 26.97 -5.61
CA LYS A 245 -13.19 28.25 -6.01
C LYS A 245 -12.36 28.11 -7.30
N GLU A 246 -12.59 29.02 -8.24
CA GLU A 246 -11.82 29.10 -9.47
C GLU A 246 -10.34 29.44 -9.19
N GLY A 247 -9.43 28.81 -9.94
CA GLY A 247 -7.99 29.03 -9.87
C GLY A 247 -7.18 27.74 -9.67
N TYR A 248 -5.89 27.94 -9.39
CA TYR A 248 -4.94 26.85 -9.14
C TYR A 248 -4.01 27.20 -7.98
N ASN A 249 -3.89 26.29 -7.01
CA ASN A 249 -2.92 26.42 -5.94
C ASN A 249 -1.60 25.72 -6.28
N LEU A 250 -0.56 26.50 -6.57
CA LEU A 250 0.79 26.00 -6.88
C LEU A 250 1.42 25.21 -5.73
N LYS A 251 1.05 25.49 -4.47
CA LYS A 251 1.60 24.78 -3.30
C LYS A 251 1.19 23.31 -3.27
N LEU A 252 0.06 22.98 -3.90
CA LEU A 252 -0.49 21.62 -3.95
C LEU A 252 0.07 20.79 -5.11
N LYS A 253 0.70 21.41 -6.12
CA LYS A 253 1.19 20.71 -7.32
C LYS A 253 2.06 19.47 -7.01
N LYS A 254 2.86 19.51 -5.94
CA LYS A 254 3.73 18.40 -5.50
C LYS A 254 3.09 17.47 -4.45
N LYS A 255 1.90 17.81 -3.95
CA LYS A 255 1.19 17.09 -2.89
C LYS A 255 -0.03 16.31 -3.38
N ILE A 256 -0.57 16.67 -4.55
CA ILE A 256 -1.67 15.93 -5.19
C ILE A 256 -1.16 14.54 -5.53
N ILE A 257 -1.85 13.53 -4.99
CA ILE A 257 -1.58 12.13 -5.25
C ILE A 257 -2.32 11.74 -6.53
N ARG A 258 -1.56 11.36 -7.56
CA ARG A 258 -2.05 10.89 -8.86
C ARG A 258 -1.66 9.41 -9.02
N PRO A 259 -2.60 8.47 -8.77
CA PRO A 259 -2.28 7.05 -8.58
C PRO A 259 -1.44 6.39 -9.67
N THR A 260 -1.56 6.85 -10.92
CA THR A 260 -0.94 6.25 -12.11
C THR A 260 0.12 7.13 -12.77
N ILE A 261 0.25 8.39 -12.33
CA ILE A 261 1.22 9.35 -12.87
C ILE A 261 2.41 9.52 -11.94
N ASP A 262 2.16 9.53 -10.63
CA ASP A 262 3.21 9.78 -9.67
C ASP A 262 4.15 8.59 -9.58
N SER A 263 5.46 8.88 -9.56
CA SER A 263 6.46 7.84 -9.43
C SER A 263 6.31 7.15 -8.07
N ILE A 264 5.96 5.87 -8.13
CA ILE A 264 5.87 5.06 -6.92
C ILE A 264 7.31 4.85 -6.43
N LYS A 265 7.62 5.41 -5.26
CA LYS A 265 8.88 5.15 -4.55
C LYS A 265 8.83 3.73 -3.98
N ILE A 266 9.14 2.75 -4.81
CA ILE A 266 9.19 1.35 -4.38
C ILE A 266 10.58 1.08 -3.82
N SER A 267 10.63 0.84 -2.51
CA SER A 267 11.81 0.28 -1.86
C SER A 267 11.89 -1.22 -2.15
N LEU A 268 12.91 -1.67 -2.88
CA LEU A 268 13.23 -3.09 -3.00
C LEU A 268 13.57 -3.62 -1.60
N LYS A 269 12.80 -4.61 -1.14
CA LYS A 269 13.05 -5.29 0.14
C LYS A 269 13.82 -6.59 -0.16
N PRO A 270 15.02 -6.79 0.38
CA PRO A 270 15.75 -8.04 0.18
C PRO A 270 14.96 -9.20 0.79
N LEU A 271 14.82 -10.29 0.04
CA LEU A 271 13.94 -11.40 0.40
C LEU A 271 14.47 -12.09 1.66
N THR A 272 15.71 -12.53 1.65
CA THR A 272 16.29 -13.36 2.69
C THR A 272 16.36 -12.60 4.01
N ILE A 273 16.89 -11.37 4.02
CA ILE A 273 16.95 -10.57 5.25
C ILE A 273 15.54 -10.22 5.73
N THR A 274 14.67 -9.69 4.87
CA THR A 274 13.37 -9.19 5.33
C THR A 274 12.47 -10.32 5.81
N TYR A 275 12.34 -11.41 5.05
CA TYR A 275 11.49 -12.53 5.43
C TYR A 275 12.08 -13.34 6.58
N SER A 276 13.40 -13.56 6.62
CA SER A 276 14.01 -14.25 7.76
C SER A 276 13.88 -13.39 9.01
N PHE A 277 14.17 -12.09 8.94
CA PHE A 277 14.02 -11.19 10.07
C PHE A 277 12.56 -11.09 10.54
N ALA A 278 11.59 -10.96 9.62
CA ALA A 278 10.17 -10.98 9.96
C ALA A 278 9.77 -12.30 10.66
N TYR A 279 10.25 -13.43 10.15
CA TYR A 279 10.01 -14.74 10.76
C TYR A 279 10.63 -14.87 12.15
N PHE A 280 11.88 -14.42 12.31
CA PHE A 280 12.59 -14.46 13.59
C PHE A 280 11.99 -13.50 14.61
N THR A 281 11.63 -12.29 14.20
CA THR A 281 10.97 -11.30 15.07
C THR A 281 9.60 -11.79 15.48
N ASP A 282 8.81 -12.37 14.57
CA ASP A 282 7.54 -13.00 14.91
C ASP A 282 7.74 -14.13 15.94
N LYS A 283 8.64 -15.09 15.67
CA LYS A 283 8.95 -16.17 16.61
C LYS A 283 9.46 -15.67 17.96
N PHE A 284 10.36 -14.68 17.95
CA PHE A 284 10.93 -14.11 19.15
C PHE A 284 9.88 -13.38 19.96
N LEU A 285 9.05 -12.54 19.33
CA LEU A 285 7.99 -11.79 19.99
C LEU A 285 6.95 -12.75 20.59
N LYS A 286 6.55 -13.79 19.85
CA LYS A 286 5.66 -14.84 20.36
C LYS A 286 6.24 -15.52 21.59
N LYS A 287 7.51 -15.95 21.52
CA LYS A 287 8.20 -16.61 22.65
C LYS A 287 8.37 -15.66 23.85
N PHE A 288 8.70 -14.40 23.60
CA PHE A 288 8.87 -13.36 24.61
C PHE A 288 7.56 -13.01 25.30
N MET A 289 6.45 -12.88 24.56
CA MET A 289 5.12 -12.63 25.12
C MET A 289 4.66 -13.78 26.02
N ILE A 290 4.93 -15.03 25.62
CA ILE A 290 4.63 -16.22 26.41
C ILE A 290 5.49 -16.23 27.69
N PHE A 291 6.81 -16.02 27.57
CA PHE A 291 7.76 -16.19 28.67
C PHE A 291 7.73 -15.05 29.70
N LYS A 292 7.67 -13.79 29.26
CA LYS A 292 7.79 -12.61 30.14
C LYS A 292 6.44 -12.11 30.65
N SER A 293 5.37 -12.28 29.87
CA SER A 293 4.12 -11.55 30.09
C SER A 293 2.91 -12.44 30.38
N ASN A 294 3.11 -13.75 30.56
CA ASN A 294 2.07 -14.76 30.82
C ASN A 294 0.91 -14.74 29.81
N PHE A 295 1.17 -14.37 28.55
CA PHE A 295 0.18 -14.49 27.50
C PHE A 295 -0.02 -15.96 27.14
N LYS A 296 -1.27 -16.38 26.99
CA LYS A 296 -1.65 -17.68 26.43
C LYS A 296 -1.93 -17.52 24.94
N PHE A 297 -1.29 -18.35 24.14
CA PHE A 297 -1.51 -18.41 22.69
C PHE A 297 -2.64 -19.38 22.38
N TYR A 298 -3.61 -18.92 21.61
CA TYR A 298 -4.73 -19.74 21.15
C TYR A 298 -4.84 -19.69 19.63
N LYS A 299 -5.23 -20.81 19.05
CA LYS A 299 -5.50 -20.96 17.62
C LYS A 299 -6.91 -21.45 17.45
N ASN A 300 -7.78 -20.63 16.85
CA ASN A 300 -9.13 -21.07 16.54
C ASN A 300 -9.10 -21.97 15.30
N LYS A 301 -9.41 -23.27 15.46
CA LYS A 301 -9.41 -24.24 14.35
C LYS A 301 -10.75 -24.31 13.60
N ASN A 302 -11.81 -23.67 14.10
CA ASN A 302 -13.18 -23.85 13.60
C ASN A 302 -13.56 -22.90 12.44
N LEU A 303 -12.63 -22.05 11.97
CA LEU A 303 -12.83 -21.14 10.85
C LEU A 303 -11.97 -21.59 9.66
N LYS A 304 -12.49 -21.41 8.43
CA LYS A 304 -11.72 -21.64 7.18
C LYS A 304 -10.37 -20.90 7.18
N ASN A 305 -10.29 -19.77 7.87
CA ASN A 305 -9.06 -19.07 8.19
C ASN A 305 -8.82 -19.08 9.71
N PRO A 306 -7.88 -19.91 10.22
CA PRO A 306 -7.64 -19.99 11.65
C PRO A 306 -7.01 -18.70 12.16
N LEU A 307 -7.76 -17.95 12.97
CA LEU A 307 -7.25 -16.76 13.64
C LEU A 307 -6.35 -17.17 14.80
N ASN A 308 -5.14 -16.63 14.81
CA ASN A 308 -4.18 -16.77 15.90
C ASN A 308 -4.32 -15.54 16.80
N TYR A 309 -4.45 -15.74 18.10
CA TYR A 309 -4.56 -14.63 19.03
C TYR A 309 -3.88 -14.91 20.36
N PHE A 310 -3.44 -13.83 21.02
CA PHE A 310 -2.83 -13.85 22.34
C PHE A 310 -3.81 -13.25 23.33
N ILE A 311 -4.05 -13.97 24.44
CA ILE A 311 -4.86 -13.48 25.55
C ILE A 311 -3.99 -13.40 26.80
N LYS A 312 -3.99 -12.23 27.45
CA LYS A 312 -3.47 -12.09 28.82
C LYS A 312 -4.64 -11.91 29.77
N ILE A 313 -4.82 -12.91 30.62
CA ILE A 313 -5.78 -12.88 31.72
C ILE A 313 -5.01 -12.38 32.95
N PRO A 314 -5.45 -11.28 33.59
CA PRO A 314 -4.86 -10.81 34.85
C PRO A 314 -4.88 -11.91 35.93
N LYS A 315 -3.90 -11.87 36.84
CA LYS A 315 -3.95 -12.74 38.02
C LYS A 315 -5.25 -12.42 38.78
N ASP A 316 -5.91 -13.45 39.28
CA ASP A 316 -7.12 -13.36 40.11
C ASP A 316 -8.40 -12.94 39.35
N TRP A 317 -8.37 -12.88 38.01
CA TRP A 317 -9.53 -12.51 37.19
C TRP A 317 -10.76 -13.40 37.40
N TYR A 318 -10.55 -14.68 37.73
CA TYR A 318 -11.63 -15.64 37.99
C TYR A 318 -12.26 -15.47 39.39
N GLU A 319 -11.52 -14.89 40.33
CA GLU A 319 -11.93 -14.76 41.74
C GLU A 319 -12.69 -13.45 42.01
N ILE A 320 -12.50 -12.45 41.14
CA ILE A 320 -13.16 -11.14 41.26
C ILE A 320 -14.61 -11.23 40.72
N PRO A 321 -15.60 -10.61 41.41
CA PRO A 321 -16.98 -10.49 40.93
C PRO A 321 -17.05 -9.83 39.55
N ILE A 322 -18.02 -10.26 38.73
CA ILE A 322 -18.13 -9.87 37.30
C ILE A 322 -18.06 -8.35 37.10
N ASP A 323 -18.69 -7.59 37.99
CA ASP A 323 -18.81 -6.12 37.89
C ASP A 323 -17.50 -5.37 38.15
N GLN A 324 -16.50 -6.02 38.76
CA GLN A 324 -15.21 -5.43 39.11
C GLN A 324 -14.04 -5.99 38.28
N ARG A 325 -14.34 -6.85 37.29
CA ARG A 325 -13.28 -7.50 36.50
C ARG A 325 -12.57 -6.49 35.58
N PRO A 326 -11.22 -6.44 35.61
CA PRO A 326 -10.47 -5.70 34.61
C PRO A 326 -10.68 -6.31 33.22
N LYS A 327 -10.77 -5.45 32.20
CA LYS A 327 -10.95 -5.88 30.81
C LYS A 327 -9.73 -6.71 30.34
N PRO A 328 -9.92 -7.92 29.79
CA PRO A 328 -8.81 -8.71 29.29
C PRO A 328 -8.17 -8.02 28.08
N LEU A 329 -6.83 -8.10 28.00
CA LEU A 329 -6.09 -7.59 26.85
C LEU A 329 -6.09 -8.66 25.75
N PHE A 330 -6.71 -8.32 24.62
CA PHE A 330 -6.80 -9.16 23.44
C PHE A 330 -5.89 -8.63 22.35
N PHE A 331 -4.93 -9.44 21.90
CA PHE A 331 -4.09 -9.12 20.77
C PHE A 331 -4.37 -10.12 19.64
N ILE A 332 -4.85 -9.59 18.52
CA ILE A 332 -5.04 -10.34 17.28
C ILE A 332 -3.71 -10.32 16.53
N HIS A 333 -3.22 -11.50 16.14
CA HIS A 333 -2.00 -11.67 15.35
C HIS A 333 -2.33 -11.77 13.86
#